data_AF-A0A7C7GII0-F1
#
_entry.id   AF-A0A7C7GII0-F1
#
_cell.length_a   1.000
_cell.length_b   1.000
_cell.length_c   1.000
_cell.angle_alpha   90.00
_cell.angle_beta   90.00
_cell.angle_gamma   90.00
#
_symmetry.space_group_name_H-M   'P 1'
#
loop_
_entity.id
_entity.type
_entity.pdbx_description
1 polymer ?
#
loop_
_entity_poly.entity_id
_entity_poly.type
_entity_poly.pdbx_seq_one_letter_code
_entity_poly.pdbx_strand_id
1 'polypeptide(L)'
;MMAALEAAEGEGGDIRGKQSAAMVIVSGDPTGVDWKDTILSLRIEDHPTPLVELKRLIRIHRAYQHANMGDQYMETEEIEKALSEYSKAAEFYPENAELPYWSAIALVNGGRLEDALPVFKSVFRRNPNLKTMTPRLTNSGLLIDDKEILRRIMNQ
;
A
#
# COMPACT_ATOMS: atom_id res chain seq x y z
N MET A 1 -6.53 -13.68 14.96
CA MET A 1 -7.57 -14.21 14.05
C MET A 1 -6.98 -15.05 12.92
N MET A 2 -6.15 -14.51 12.01
CA MET A 2 -5.60 -15.29 10.88
C MET A 2 -4.93 -16.61 11.32
N ALA A 3 -4.06 -16.57 12.34
CA ALA A 3 -3.40 -17.76 12.87
C ALA A 3 -4.37 -18.84 13.36
N ALA A 4 -5.56 -18.47 13.85
CA ALA A 4 -6.57 -19.44 14.28
C ALA A 4 -7.23 -20.13 13.06
N LEU A 5 -7.47 -19.40 11.97
CA LEU A 5 -7.96 -19.98 10.71
C LEU A 5 -6.93 -20.96 10.12
N GLU A 6 -5.65 -20.57 10.11
CA GLU A 6 -4.56 -21.44 9.64
C GLU A 6 -4.43 -22.70 10.50
N ALA A 7 -4.52 -22.56 11.83
CA ALA A 7 -4.49 -23.70 12.75
C ALA A 7 -5.66 -24.66 12.52
N ALA A 8 -6.89 -24.13 12.36
CA ALA A 8 -8.07 -24.96 12.10
C ALA A 8 -7.98 -25.72 10.77
N GLU A 9 -7.46 -25.08 9.70
CA GLU A 9 -7.18 -25.77 8.44
C GLU A 9 -6.11 -26.86 8.61
N GLY A 10 -5.09 -26.61 9.44
CA GLY A 10 -4.03 -27.57 9.77
C GLY A 10 -4.53 -28.83 10.50
N GLU A 11 -5.59 -28.72 11.31
CA GLU A 11 -6.25 -29.85 11.99
C GLU A 11 -7.22 -30.64 11.09
N GLY A 12 -7.23 -30.35 9.77
CA GLY A 12 -8.05 -31.04 8.78
C GLY A 12 -9.20 -30.20 8.22
N GLY A 13 -9.46 -29.02 8.78
CA GLY A 13 -10.41 -28.05 8.25
C GLY A 13 -11.85 -28.60 8.09
N ASP A 14 -12.58 -28.04 7.13
CA ASP A 14 -13.90 -28.54 6.76
C ASP A 14 -13.78 -29.80 5.89
N ILE A 15 -14.57 -30.84 6.20
CA ILE A 15 -14.56 -32.13 5.48
C ILE A 15 -14.90 -32.02 3.99
N ARG A 16 -15.57 -30.93 3.58
CA ARG A 16 -15.89 -30.64 2.18
C ARG A 16 -14.69 -30.07 1.42
N GLY A 17 -13.61 -29.72 2.12
CA GLY A 17 -12.44 -29.05 1.59
C GLY A 17 -12.49 -27.53 1.76
N LYS A 18 -11.67 -26.84 0.95
CA LYS A 18 -11.52 -25.38 0.96
C LYS A 18 -12.04 -24.79 -0.34
N GLN A 19 -12.80 -23.70 -0.24
CA GLN A 19 -13.35 -22.99 -1.39
C GLN A 19 -13.31 -21.48 -1.23
N SER A 20 -13.74 -20.97 -0.06
CA SER A 20 -13.80 -19.53 0.21
C SER A 20 -13.27 -19.22 1.60
N ALA A 21 -12.87 -17.97 1.81
CA ALA A 21 -12.50 -17.46 3.13
C ALA A 21 -12.88 -15.99 3.23
N ALA A 22 -13.28 -15.54 4.42
CA ALA A 22 -13.61 -14.15 4.66
C ALA A 22 -13.14 -13.69 6.03
N MET A 23 -12.86 -12.40 6.16
CA MET A 23 -12.58 -11.74 7.41
C MET A 23 -13.21 -10.36 7.42
N VAL A 24 -14.00 -10.10 8.47
CA VAL A 24 -14.53 -8.78 8.78
C VAL A 24 -14.01 -8.37 10.16
N ILE A 25 -13.45 -7.18 10.27
CA ILE A 25 -13.01 -6.56 11.52
C ILE A 25 -13.75 -5.24 11.63
N VAL A 26 -14.43 -5.04 12.75
CA VAL A 26 -15.15 -3.80 13.08
C VAL A 26 -14.55 -3.16 14.33
N SER A 27 -14.75 -1.86 14.46
CA SER A 27 -14.41 -1.07 15.65
C SER A 27 -15.16 -1.61 16.87
N GLY A 28 -14.48 -1.65 18.02
CA GLY A 28 -15.11 -1.91 19.32
C GLY A 28 -15.95 -0.73 19.83
N ASP A 29 -15.72 0.46 19.26
CA ASP A 29 -16.44 1.70 19.56
C ASP A 29 -17.27 2.08 18.32
N PRO A 30 -18.51 1.58 18.17
CA PRO A 30 -19.31 1.80 16.98
C PRO A 30 -19.83 3.24 16.94
N THR A 31 -19.67 3.86 15.78
CA THR A 31 -20.24 5.17 15.46
C THR A 31 -21.67 5.08 14.95
N GLY A 32 -22.14 3.87 14.63
CA GLY A 32 -23.45 3.61 14.03
C GLY A 32 -23.46 3.81 12.51
N VAL A 33 -22.28 3.94 11.91
CA VAL A 33 -22.08 4.13 10.47
C VAL A 33 -21.15 3.03 9.98
N ASP A 34 -21.73 2.01 9.34
CA ASP A 34 -21.05 0.75 9.00
C ASP A 34 -19.68 0.93 8.32
N TRP A 35 -19.56 1.87 7.38
CA TRP A 35 -18.32 2.09 6.64
C TRP A 35 -17.22 2.79 7.45
N LYS A 36 -17.58 3.52 8.52
CA LYS A 36 -16.62 4.08 9.48
C LYS A 36 -16.20 3.03 10.50
N ASP A 37 -17.14 2.15 10.85
CA ASP A 37 -16.93 1.13 11.87
C ASP A 37 -16.20 -0.10 11.30
N THR A 38 -16.22 -0.32 9.99
CA THR A 38 -15.52 -1.43 9.34
C THR A 38 -14.04 -1.10 9.11
N ILE A 39 -13.16 -1.78 9.86
CA ILE A 39 -11.70 -1.67 9.73
C ILE A 39 -11.19 -2.52 8.57
N LEU A 40 -11.72 -3.73 8.41
CA LEU A 40 -11.33 -4.67 7.37
C LEU A 40 -12.56 -5.43 6.91
N SER A 41 -12.75 -5.56 5.60
CA SER A 41 -13.71 -6.50 5.02
C SER A 41 -13.08 -7.11 3.77
N LEU A 42 -12.68 -8.38 3.89
CA LEU A 42 -12.07 -9.14 2.82
C LEU A 42 -12.80 -10.45 2.62
N ARG A 43 -13.02 -10.81 1.36
CA ARG A 43 -13.65 -12.06 0.97
C ARG A 43 -12.94 -12.62 -0.25
N ILE A 44 -12.49 -13.86 -0.13
CA ILE A 44 -11.96 -14.67 -1.22
C ILE A 44 -13.05 -15.65 -1.61
N GLU A 45 -13.45 -15.55 -2.87
CA GLU A 45 -14.44 -16.44 -3.48
C GLU A 45 -13.71 -17.45 -4.35
N ASP A 46 -14.12 -18.71 -4.23
CA ASP A 46 -13.77 -19.79 -5.16
C ASP A 46 -12.27 -19.85 -5.51
N HIS A 47 -11.44 -20.09 -4.50
CA HIS A 47 -10.00 -20.21 -4.65
C HIS A 47 -9.48 -21.52 -4.04
N PRO A 48 -8.53 -22.22 -4.68
CA PRO A 48 -7.98 -23.47 -4.15
C PRO A 48 -7.15 -23.28 -2.87
N THR A 49 -6.76 -22.06 -2.54
CA THR A 49 -6.02 -21.71 -1.32
C THR A 49 -6.55 -20.40 -0.72
N PRO A 50 -7.80 -20.37 -0.21
CA PRO A 50 -8.46 -19.11 0.11
C PRO A 50 -7.84 -18.43 1.35
N LEU A 51 -7.32 -19.20 2.32
CA LEU A 51 -6.60 -18.64 3.47
C LEU A 51 -5.25 -18.02 3.10
N VAL A 52 -4.54 -18.59 2.12
CA VAL A 52 -3.29 -18.02 1.60
C VAL A 52 -3.55 -16.66 0.96
N GLU A 53 -4.58 -16.58 0.11
CA GLU A 53 -4.97 -15.31 -0.52
C GLU A 53 -5.50 -14.30 0.48
N LEU A 54 -6.31 -14.74 1.46
CA LEU A 54 -6.79 -13.87 2.52
C LEU A 54 -5.62 -13.26 3.31
N LYS A 55 -4.61 -14.07 3.67
CA LYS A 55 -3.40 -13.61 4.35
C LYS A 55 -2.61 -12.60 3.50
N ARG A 56 -2.47 -12.86 2.20
CA ARG A 56 -1.83 -11.95 1.24
C ARG A 56 -2.58 -10.61 1.20
N LEU A 57 -3.90 -10.62 1.08
CA LEU A 57 -4.72 -9.40 1.03
C LEU A 57 -4.74 -8.65 2.37
N ILE A 58 -4.71 -9.32 3.52
CA ILE A 58 -4.55 -8.67 4.83
C ILE A 58 -3.24 -7.89 4.89
N ARG A 59 -2.14 -8.50 4.40
CA ARG A 59 -0.83 -7.84 4.33
C ARG A 59 -0.87 -6.63 3.39
N ILE A 60 -1.46 -6.76 2.20
CA ILE A 60 -1.62 -5.64 1.25
C ILE A 60 -2.49 -4.53 1.85
N HIS A 61 -3.59 -4.88 2.51
CA HIS A 61 -4.45 -3.90 3.18
C HIS A 61 -3.67 -3.08 4.21
N ARG A 62 -2.85 -3.73 5.05
CA ARG A 62 -1.95 -3.02 5.99
C ARG A 62 -0.97 -2.11 5.29
N ALA A 63 -0.40 -2.52 4.16
CA ALA A 63 0.48 -1.66 3.37
C ALA A 63 -0.22 -0.35 2.97
N TYR A 64 -1.44 -0.43 2.44
CA TYR A 64 -2.21 0.77 2.08
C TYR A 64 -2.64 1.60 3.29
N GLN A 65 -2.95 0.97 4.43
CA GLN A 65 -3.21 1.73 5.67
C GLN A 65 -1.99 2.58 6.06
N HIS A 66 -0.80 2.00 6.06
CA HIS A 66 0.44 2.73 6.32
C HIS A 66 0.73 3.80 5.25
N ALA A 67 0.48 3.52 3.97
CA ALA A 67 0.62 4.53 2.91
C ALA A 67 -0.30 5.74 3.14
N ASN A 68 -1.58 5.49 3.45
CA ASN A 68 -2.55 6.55 3.73
C ASN A 68 -2.19 7.35 4.98
N MET A 69 -1.67 6.70 6.03
CA MET A 69 -1.13 7.41 7.21
C MET A 69 0.07 8.28 6.83
N GLY A 70 0.93 7.79 5.93
CA GLY A 70 2.04 8.56 5.38
C GLY A 70 1.54 9.83 4.68
N ASP A 71 0.53 9.71 3.81
CA ASP A 71 -0.08 10.84 3.11
C ASP A 71 -0.70 11.84 4.11
N GLN A 72 -1.38 11.35 5.14
CA GLN A 72 -1.93 12.21 6.20
C GLN A 72 -0.83 12.97 6.96
N TYR A 73 0.30 12.34 7.26
CA TYR A 73 1.44 13.03 7.89
C TYR A 73 2.13 14.01 6.94
N MET A 74 2.11 13.76 5.63
CA MET A 74 2.58 14.75 4.65
C MET A 74 1.68 15.99 4.65
N GLU A 75 0.36 15.81 4.74
CA GLU A 75 -0.60 16.93 4.83
C GLU A 75 -0.40 17.79 6.09
N THR A 76 0.05 17.18 7.20
CA THR A 76 0.34 17.89 8.46
C THR A 76 1.81 18.33 8.58
N GLU A 77 2.60 18.22 7.51
CA GLU A 77 4.04 18.55 7.46
C GLU A 77 4.91 17.73 8.46
N GLU A 78 4.41 16.61 8.96
CA GLU A 78 5.10 15.69 9.87
C GLU A 78 5.96 14.67 9.09
N ILE A 79 6.91 15.18 8.30
CA ILE A 79 7.60 14.42 7.26
C ILE A 79 8.31 13.16 7.76
N GLU A 80 8.95 13.21 8.93
CA GLU A 80 9.67 12.03 9.46
C GLU A 80 8.71 10.90 9.84
N LYS A 81 7.49 11.24 10.29
CA LYS A 81 6.44 10.24 10.51
C LYS A 81 5.95 9.68 9.18
N ALA A 82 5.76 10.54 8.17
CA ALA A 82 5.36 10.09 6.84
C ALA A 82 6.36 9.09 6.24
N LEU A 83 7.66 9.39 6.31
CA LEU A 83 8.73 8.50 5.83
C LEU A 83 8.72 7.14 6.55
N SER A 84 8.52 7.14 7.88
CA SER A 84 8.37 5.91 8.67
C SER A 84 7.17 5.08 8.19
N GLU A 85 6.01 5.71 7.97
CA GLU A 85 4.81 5.02 7.51
C GLU A 85 4.95 4.49 6.07
N TYR A 86 5.54 5.27 5.16
CA TYR A 86 5.86 4.78 3.81
C TYR A 86 6.84 3.60 3.82
N SER A 87 7.83 3.60 4.70
CA SER A 87 8.76 2.47 4.85
C SER A 87 8.02 1.20 5.27
N LYS A 88 7.15 1.29 6.30
CA LYS A 88 6.32 0.16 6.75
C LYS A 88 5.41 -0.33 5.62
N ALA A 89 4.83 0.57 4.86
CA ALA A 89 3.98 0.22 3.73
C ALA A 89 4.75 -0.61 2.69
N ALA A 90 5.99 -0.21 2.36
CA ALA A 90 6.85 -0.95 1.45
C ALA A 90 7.30 -2.31 2.02
N GLU A 91 7.52 -2.42 3.33
CA GLU A 91 7.82 -3.69 4.02
C GLU A 91 6.63 -4.66 3.97
N PHE A 92 5.40 -4.14 4.08
CA PHE A 92 4.21 -4.96 3.96
C PHE A 92 3.93 -5.37 2.51
N TYR A 93 4.28 -4.58 1.50
CA TYR A 93 4.02 -4.94 0.09
C TYR A 93 5.28 -4.87 -0.80
N PRO A 94 6.34 -5.64 -0.49
CA PRO A 94 7.65 -5.51 -1.11
C PRO A 94 7.65 -5.83 -2.60
N GLU A 95 6.72 -6.65 -3.08
CA GLU A 95 6.59 -6.98 -4.51
C GLU A 95 6.02 -5.82 -5.34
N ASN A 96 5.30 -4.89 -4.72
CA ASN A 96 4.68 -3.76 -5.41
C ASN A 96 5.64 -2.57 -5.48
N ALA A 97 5.97 -2.14 -6.70
CA ALA A 97 6.82 -0.97 -6.93
C ALA A 97 6.02 0.34 -7.00
N GLU A 98 4.70 0.26 -7.12
CA GLU A 98 3.83 1.43 -7.29
C GLU A 98 3.62 2.17 -5.97
N LEU A 99 3.49 1.46 -4.86
CA LEU A 99 3.30 2.04 -3.54
C LEU A 99 4.47 2.97 -3.16
N PRO A 100 5.75 2.52 -3.19
CA PRO A 100 6.87 3.43 -2.96
C PRO A 100 7.01 4.50 -4.05
N TYR A 101 6.53 4.27 -5.27
CA TYR A 101 6.52 5.29 -6.33
C TYR A 101 5.58 6.45 -5.98
N TRP A 102 4.36 6.16 -5.52
CA TRP A 102 3.42 7.19 -5.08
C TRP A 102 3.93 7.95 -3.85
N SER A 103 4.57 7.26 -2.89
CA SER A 103 5.26 7.92 -1.78
C SER A 103 6.36 8.87 -2.27
N ALA A 104 7.14 8.47 -3.28
CA ALA A 104 8.17 9.35 -3.87
C ALA A 104 7.55 10.59 -4.55
N ILE A 105 6.41 10.43 -5.23
CA ILE A 105 5.67 11.57 -5.81
C ILE A 105 5.18 12.51 -4.70
N ALA A 106 4.61 11.98 -3.61
CA ALA A 106 4.18 12.77 -2.46
C ALA A 106 5.34 13.55 -1.83
N LEU A 107 6.50 12.91 -1.66
CA LEU A 107 7.72 13.56 -1.16
C LEU A 107 8.17 14.71 -2.05
N VAL A 108 8.16 14.54 -3.37
CA VAL A 108 8.51 15.63 -4.30
C VAL A 108 7.54 16.82 -4.16
N ASN A 109 6.24 16.54 -4.11
CA ASN A 109 5.23 17.60 -3.94
C ASN A 109 5.36 18.30 -2.57
N GLY A 110 5.84 17.58 -1.54
CA GLY A 110 6.20 18.13 -0.24
C GLY A 110 7.61 18.75 -0.15
N GLY A 111 8.30 18.97 -1.28
CA GLY A 111 9.61 19.63 -1.32
C GLY A 111 10.80 18.75 -0.91
N ARG A 112 10.61 17.45 -0.67
CA ARG A 112 11.62 16.48 -0.23
C ARG A 112 12.21 15.69 -1.39
N LEU A 113 12.69 16.40 -2.41
CA LEU A 113 13.23 15.78 -3.63
C LEU A 113 14.40 14.83 -3.34
N GLU A 114 15.33 15.20 -2.47
CA GLU A 114 16.52 14.38 -2.19
C GLU A 114 16.17 13.00 -1.60
N ASP A 115 15.12 12.92 -0.78
CA ASP A 115 14.66 11.64 -0.22
C ASP A 115 13.92 10.79 -1.25
N ALA A 116 13.26 11.44 -2.22
CA ALA A 116 12.50 10.76 -3.28
C ALA A 116 13.41 10.13 -4.35
N LEU A 117 14.57 10.72 -4.66
CA LEU A 117 15.44 10.25 -5.76
C LEU A 117 15.94 8.80 -5.60
N PRO A 118 16.44 8.35 -4.42
CA PRO A 118 16.81 6.94 -4.22
C PRO A 118 15.63 5.99 -4.42
N VAL A 119 14.42 6.42 -4.05
CA VAL A 119 13.19 5.65 -4.26
C VAL A 119 12.89 5.55 -5.74
N PHE A 120 12.91 6.65 -6.50
CA PHE A 120 12.75 6.65 -7.96
C PHE A 120 13.72 5.70 -8.66
N LYS A 121 15.01 5.73 -8.28
CA LYS A 121 16.03 4.83 -8.81
C LYS A 121 15.66 3.35 -8.61
N SER A 122 15.18 3.02 -7.40
CA SER A 122 14.77 1.66 -7.07
C SER A 122 13.52 1.22 -7.82
N VAL A 123 12.47 2.07 -7.85
CA VAL A 123 11.19 1.73 -8.48
C VAL A 123 11.28 1.68 -10.00
N PHE A 124 12.06 2.56 -10.64
CA PHE A 124 12.27 2.52 -12.10
C PHE A 124 13.03 1.28 -12.55
N ARG A 125 13.99 0.80 -11.75
CA ARG A 125 14.66 -0.48 -12.01
C ARG A 125 13.70 -1.66 -11.91
N ARG A 126 12.76 -1.63 -10.97
CA ARG A 126 11.78 -2.72 -10.74
C ARG A 126 10.63 -2.68 -11.73
N ASN A 127 10.17 -1.49 -12.12
CA ASN A 127 9.08 -1.27 -13.05
C ASN A 127 9.39 -0.07 -13.98
N PRO A 128 10.00 -0.31 -15.15
CA PRO A 128 10.33 0.74 -16.13
C PRO A 128 9.13 1.51 -16.68
N ASN A 129 7.92 0.96 -16.60
CA ASN A 129 6.71 1.65 -17.06
C ASN A 129 6.40 2.87 -16.17
N LEU A 130 6.76 2.83 -14.88
CA LEU A 130 6.62 3.97 -13.98
C LEU A 130 7.49 5.14 -14.44
N LYS A 131 8.71 4.88 -14.90
CA LYS A 131 9.59 5.91 -15.48
C LYS A 131 8.95 6.56 -16.72
N THR A 132 8.37 5.74 -17.59
CA THR A 132 7.67 6.20 -18.80
C THR A 132 6.43 7.03 -18.47
N MET A 133 5.75 6.73 -17.36
CA MET A 133 4.55 7.43 -16.92
C MET A 133 4.85 8.77 -16.23
N THR A 134 5.94 8.89 -15.47
CA THR A 134 6.25 10.06 -14.63
C THR A 134 6.10 11.43 -15.32
N PRO A 135 6.58 11.65 -16.55
CA PRO A 135 6.40 12.94 -17.23
C PRO A 135 4.93 13.30 -17.52
N ARG A 136 4.02 12.31 -17.52
CA ARG A 136 2.59 12.55 -17.73
C ARG A 136 1.90 13.08 -16.47
N LEU A 137 2.51 12.88 -15.29
CA LEU A 137 1.93 13.31 -14.02
C LEU A 137 2.01 14.83 -13.83
N THR A 138 2.95 15.51 -14.48
CA THR A 138 2.98 16.99 -14.49
C THR A 138 1.76 17.54 -15.21
N ASN A 139 1.39 16.96 -16.37
CA ASN A 139 0.20 17.35 -17.13
C ASN A 139 -1.11 17.12 -16.37
N SER A 140 -1.17 16.10 -15.51
CA SER A 140 -2.36 15.81 -14.69
C SER A 140 -2.36 16.54 -13.35
N GLY A 141 -1.35 17.36 -13.04
CA GLY A 141 -1.20 18.05 -11.75
C GLY A 141 -0.92 17.13 -10.57
N LEU A 142 -0.54 15.87 -10.80
CA LEU A 142 -0.20 14.90 -9.75
C LEU A 142 1.28 15.03 -9.33
N LEU A 143 2.11 15.62 -10.17
CA LEU A 143 3.50 15.97 -9.88
C LEU A 143 3.69 17.46 -10.17
N ILE A 144 4.44 18.15 -9.32
CA ILE A 144 4.80 19.55 -9.55
C ILE A 144 5.39 19.76 -10.96
N ASP A 145 4.87 20.76 -11.68
CA ASP A 145 5.34 21.11 -13.03
C ASP A 145 6.62 21.96 -12.96
N ASP A 146 7.72 21.30 -12.58
CA ASP A 146 9.07 21.87 -12.58
C ASP A 146 9.99 21.01 -13.45
N LYS A 147 10.51 21.65 -14.52
CA LYS A 147 11.36 20.97 -15.53
C LYS A 147 12.67 20.45 -14.95
N GLU A 148 13.26 21.15 -13.98
CA GLU A 148 14.52 20.75 -13.36
C GLU A 148 14.31 19.58 -12.41
N ILE A 149 13.25 19.62 -11.59
CA ILE A 149 12.83 18.50 -10.75
C ILE A 149 12.56 17.26 -11.60
N LEU A 150 11.74 17.40 -12.66
CA LEU A 150 11.43 16.30 -13.57
C LEU A 150 12.70 15.71 -14.20
N ARG A 151 13.63 16.56 -14.67
CA ARG A 151 14.91 16.11 -15.24
C ARG A 151 15.72 15.30 -14.22
N ARG A 152 15.80 15.73 -12.96
CA ARG A 152 16.51 15.02 -11.89
C ARG A 152 15.88 13.66 -11.58
N ILE A 153 14.55 13.58 -11.55
CA ILE A 153 13.82 12.32 -11.38
C ILE A 153 14.09 11.38 -12.55
N MET A 154 13.98 11.88 -13.79
CA MET A 154 14.16 11.06 -15.01
C MET A 154 15.60 10.57 -15.21
N ASN A 155 16.58 11.17 -14.52
CA ASN A 155 17.97 10.73 -14.51
C ASN A 155 18.26 9.60 -13.50
N GLN A 156 17.28 9.21 -12.68
CA GLN A 156 17.38 8.02 -11.80
C GLN A 156 17.14 6.73 -12.58
#